data_AF-E6PHM9-F1
#
_entry.id   AF-E6PHM9-F1
#
_cell.length_a   1.000
_cell.length_b   1.000
_cell.length_c   1.000
_cell.angle_alpha   90.00
_cell.angle_beta   90.00
_cell.angle_gamma   90.00
#
_symmetry.space_group_name_H-M   'P 1'
#
loop_
_entity.id
_entity.type
_entity.pdbx_description
1 polymer ?
#
loop_
_entity_poly.entity_id
_entity_poly.type
_entity_poly.pdbx_seq_one_letter_code
_entity_poly.pdbx_strand_id
1 'polypeptide(L)'
;MATFRFRLDPVLVQRTRVVEREQGLVAIAQRAHDVARAEFRRLDAEFAEHSRILREEHSRLNTEELVLLYGHISYLDRAMDAAKRDLDLRRSELDAAMYSLHEAMKRRKVVETLKDHALGVFRLGEMRREQNELDDGNARRDERRTARNAEIGG
;
A
#
# COMPACT_ATOMS: atom_id res chain seq x y z
N MET A 1 28.81 5.77 24.76
CA MET A 1 27.37 5.79 24.42
C MET A 1 26.97 4.44 23.87
N ALA A 2 25.89 3.86 24.38
CA ALA A 2 25.41 2.56 23.90
C ALA A 2 24.72 2.71 22.52
N THR A 3 24.78 1.68 21.68
CA THR A 3 24.09 1.68 20.38
C THR A 3 22.69 1.09 20.52
N PHE A 4 21.67 1.80 20.03
CA PHE A 4 20.29 1.29 20.02
C PHE A 4 20.15 0.10 19.07
N ARG A 5 19.58 -1.00 19.56
CA ARG A 5 19.22 -2.17 18.75
C ARG A 5 17.76 -2.54 18.97
N PHE A 6 16.96 -2.43 17.91
CA PHE A 6 15.56 -2.84 17.97
C PHE A 6 15.43 -4.35 17.84
N ARG A 7 14.85 -5.02 18.84
CA ARG A 7 14.76 -6.49 18.88
C ARG A 7 13.88 -7.08 17.78
N LEU A 8 12.86 -6.34 17.32
CA LEU A 8 11.93 -6.78 16.28
C LEU A 8 12.29 -6.26 14.88
N ASP A 9 13.53 -5.80 14.67
CA ASP A 9 13.97 -5.33 13.35
C ASP A 9 13.85 -6.39 12.24
N PRO A 10 14.14 -7.70 12.48
CA PRO A 10 13.90 -8.74 11.48
C PRO A 10 12.42 -8.85 11.08
N VAL A 11 11.50 -8.65 12.03
CA VAL A 11 10.05 -8.66 11.77
C VAL A 11 9.68 -7.44 10.92
N LEU A 12 10.24 -6.27 11.22
CA LEU A 12 10.00 -5.06 10.43
C LEU A 12 10.46 -5.23 8.98
N VAL A 13 11.67 -5.77 8.76
CA VAL A 13 12.19 -6.07 7.41
C VAL A 13 11.27 -7.03 6.68
N GLN A 14 10.82 -8.10 7.32
CA GLN A 14 9.88 -9.05 6.71
C GLN A 14 8.55 -8.37 6.35
N ARG A 15 7.99 -7.52 7.22
CA ARG A 15 6.74 -6.79 6.94
C ARG A 15 6.90 -5.80 5.79
N THR A 16 8.05 -5.15 5.66
CA THR A 16 8.35 -4.30 4.49
C THR A 16 8.33 -5.11 3.19
N ARG A 17 8.99 -6.28 3.16
CA ARG A 17 8.96 -7.16 1.98
C ARG A 17 7.54 -7.64 1.62
N VAL A 18 6.71 -7.90 2.63
CA VAL A 18 5.29 -8.24 2.39
C VAL A 18 4.56 -7.07 1.75
N VAL A 19 4.73 -5.84 2.25
CA VAL A 19 4.12 -4.66 1.63
C VAL A 19 4.56 -4.49 0.17
N GLU A 20 5.85 -4.62 -0.12
CA GLU A 20 6.39 -4.54 -1.49
C GLU A 20 5.77 -5.61 -2.41
N ARG A 21 5.63 -6.84 -1.91
CA ARG A 21 4.95 -7.92 -2.64
C ARG A 21 3.49 -7.58 -2.93
N GLU A 22 2.73 -7.11 -1.93
CA GLU A 22 1.32 -6.75 -2.10
C GLU A 22 1.16 -5.56 -3.07
N GLN A 23 2.07 -4.58 -3.07
CA GLN A 23 2.09 -3.51 -4.06
C GLN A 23 2.26 -4.06 -5.49
N GLY A 24 3.13 -5.06 -5.67
CA GLY A 24 3.29 -5.76 -6.94
C GLY A 24 2.00 -6.46 -7.38
N LEU A 25 1.29 -7.13 -6.47
CA LEU A 25 0.02 -7.78 -6.76
C LEU A 25 -1.08 -6.79 -7.15
N VAL A 26 -1.19 -5.66 -6.45
CA VAL A 26 -2.12 -4.57 -6.81
C VAL A 26 -1.80 -4.05 -8.22
N ALA A 27 -0.52 -3.85 -8.55
CA ALA A 27 -0.14 -3.38 -9.89
C ALA A 27 -0.54 -4.38 -11.01
N ILE A 28 -0.42 -5.69 -10.75
CA ILE A 28 -0.85 -6.73 -11.68
C ILE A 28 -2.38 -6.72 -11.83
N ALA A 29 -3.12 -6.72 -10.72
CA ALA A 29 -4.58 -6.72 -10.72
C ALA A 29 -5.14 -5.46 -11.40
N GLN A 30 -4.53 -4.30 -11.16
CA GLN A 30 -4.91 -3.03 -11.79
C GLN A 30 -4.75 -3.11 -13.31
N ARG A 31 -3.63 -3.61 -13.81
CA ARG A 31 -3.41 -3.80 -15.25
C ARG A 31 -4.44 -4.75 -15.86
N ALA A 32 -4.75 -5.86 -15.19
CA ALA A 32 -5.76 -6.80 -15.66
C ALA A 32 -7.17 -6.16 -15.73
N HIS A 33 -7.55 -5.42 -14.70
CA HIS A 33 -8.79 -4.65 -14.68
C HIS A 33 -8.83 -3.61 -15.81
N ASP A 34 -7.74 -2.88 -16.05
CA ASP A 34 -7.70 -1.84 -17.09
C ASP A 34 -7.81 -2.44 -18.50
N VAL A 35 -7.20 -3.61 -18.73
CA VAL A 35 -7.34 -4.38 -19.98
C VAL A 35 -8.79 -4.83 -20.17
N ALA A 36 -9.41 -5.45 -19.15
CA ALA A 36 -10.81 -5.87 -19.23
C ALA A 36 -11.77 -4.69 -19.47
N ARG A 37 -11.49 -3.54 -18.82
CA ARG A 37 -12.26 -2.31 -19.00
C ARG A 37 -12.12 -1.72 -20.41
N ALA A 38 -10.91 -1.76 -20.97
CA ALA A 38 -10.66 -1.31 -22.34
C ALA A 38 -11.40 -2.17 -23.35
N GLU A 39 -11.40 -3.50 -23.18
CA GLU A 39 -12.11 -4.42 -24.06
C GLU A 39 -13.63 -4.23 -23.98
N PHE A 40 -14.18 -4.11 -22.76
CA PHE A 40 -15.61 -3.81 -22.59
C PHE A 40 -16.01 -2.51 -23.31
N ARG A 41 -15.21 -1.44 -23.16
CA ARG A 41 -15.46 -0.16 -23.84
C ARG A 41 -15.37 -0.26 -25.36
N ARG A 42 -14.42 -1.06 -25.87
CA ARG A 42 -14.27 -1.31 -27.30
C ARG A 42 -15.54 -1.97 -27.86
N LEU A 43 -16.02 -3.02 -27.20
CA LEU A 43 -17.24 -3.73 -27.59
C LEU A 43 -18.49 -2.85 -27.47
N ASP A 44 -18.61 -2.06 -26.41
CA ASP A 44 -19.72 -1.11 -26.21
C ASP A 44 -19.77 -0.05 -27.32
N ALA A 45 -18.63 0.50 -27.71
CA ALA A 45 -18.54 1.43 -28.84
C ALA A 45 -18.89 0.77 -30.17
N GLU A 46 -18.41 -0.46 -30.40
CA GLU A 46 -18.72 -1.23 -31.61
C GLU A 46 -20.21 -1.57 -31.69
N PHE A 47 -20.82 -1.97 -30.57
CA PHE A 47 -22.25 -2.24 -30.47
C PHE A 47 -23.09 -0.99 -30.73
N ALA A 48 -22.71 0.15 -30.15
CA ALA A 48 -23.40 1.42 -30.34
C ALA A 48 -23.35 1.85 -31.81
N GLU A 49 -22.21 1.68 -32.48
CA GLU A 49 -22.04 2.03 -33.88
C GLU A 49 -22.91 1.16 -34.80
N HIS A 50 -22.86 -0.16 -34.64
CA HIS A 50 -23.67 -1.06 -35.46
C HIS A 50 -25.17 -0.90 -35.19
N SER A 51 -25.55 -0.61 -33.94
CA SER A 51 -26.94 -0.29 -33.58
C SER A 51 -27.40 1.05 -34.16
N ARG A 52 -26.48 2.01 -34.38
CA ARG A 52 -26.78 3.25 -35.08
C ARG A 52 -26.99 2.99 -36.57
N ILE A 53 -26.09 2.28 -37.24
CA ILE A 53 -26.21 1.90 -38.65
C ILE A 53 -27.55 1.19 -38.90
N LEU A 54 -27.90 0.21 -38.04
CA LEU A 54 -29.17 -0.50 -38.16
C LEU A 54 -30.39 0.42 -38.06
N ARG A 55 -30.35 1.46 -37.22
CA ARG A 55 -31.46 2.41 -37.06
C ARG A 55 -31.56 3.42 -38.20
N GLU A 56 -30.42 3.90 -38.69
CA GLU A 56 -30.36 4.99 -39.67
C GLU A 56 -30.44 4.49 -41.11
N GLU A 57 -29.88 3.33 -41.40
CA GLU A 57 -29.73 2.82 -42.77
C GLU A 57 -30.60 1.59 -43.06
N HIS A 58 -31.50 1.20 -42.14
CA HIS A 58 -32.34 0.00 -42.25
C HIS A 58 -32.97 -0.20 -43.63
N SER A 59 -33.57 0.86 -44.18
CA SER A 59 -34.30 0.84 -45.45
C SER A 59 -33.40 0.81 -46.68
N ARG A 60 -32.09 1.05 -46.51
CA ARG A 60 -31.08 1.04 -47.58
C ARG A 60 -30.33 -0.29 -47.66
N LEU A 61 -30.39 -1.09 -46.59
CA LEU A 61 -29.75 -2.38 -46.52
C LEU A 61 -30.61 -3.44 -47.21
N ASN A 62 -29.96 -4.35 -47.92
CA ASN A 62 -30.63 -5.53 -48.47
C ASN A 62 -30.85 -6.59 -47.37
N THR A 63 -31.64 -7.62 -47.68
CA THR A 63 -32.02 -8.65 -46.70
C THR A 63 -30.82 -9.42 -46.14
N GLU A 64 -29.80 -9.72 -46.96
CA GLU A 64 -28.59 -10.42 -46.50
C GLU A 64 -27.77 -9.54 -45.55
N GLU A 65 -27.60 -8.26 -45.88
CA GLU A 65 -26.91 -7.28 -45.03
C GLU A 65 -27.63 -7.11 -43.68
N LEU A 66 -28.96 -7.05 -43.68
CA LEU A 66 -29.75 -6.99 -42.45
C LEU A 66 -29.54 -8.23 -41.59
N VAL A 67 -29.59 -9.44 -42.18
CA VAL A 67 -29.36 -10.69 -41.44
C VAL A 67 -27.97 -10.72 -40.82
N LEU A 68 -26.93 -10.31 -41.55
CA LEU A 68 -25.56 -10.22 -41.04
C LEU A 68 -25.45 -9.20 -39.91
N LEU A 69 -26.06 -8.02 -40.05
CA LEU A 69 -26.00 -6.96 -39.05
C LEU A 69 -26.72 -7.35 -37.75
N TYR A 70 -27.91 -7.94 -37.82
CA TYR A 70 -28.61 -8.48 -36.65
C TYR A 70 -27.79 -9.61 -35.97
N GLY A 71 -27.18 -10.48 -36.78
CA GLY A 71 -26.29 -11.53 -36.28
C GLY A 71 -25.08 -10.97 -35.53
N HIS A 72 -24.43 -9.94 -36.09
CA HIS A 72 -23.27 -9.28 -35.50
C HIS A 72 -23.63 -8.55 -34.21
N ILE A 73 -24.74 -7.79 -34.19
CA ILE A 73 -25.24 -7.12 -32.98
C ILE A 73 -25.54 -8.14 -31.87
N SER A 74 -26.16 -9.27 -32.21
CA SER A 74 -26.44 -10.35 -31.26
C SER A 74 -25.17 -11.07 -30.76
N TYR A 75 -24.11 -11.07 -31.57
CA TYR A 75 -22.79 -11.54 -31.15
C TYR A 75 -22.13 -10.54 -30.18
N LEU A 76 -22.14 -9.25 -30.53
CA LEU A 76 -21.58 -8.17 -29.71
C LEU A 76 -22.26 -8.10 -28.34
N ASP A 77 -23.58 -8.22 -28.26
CA ASP A 77 -24.32 -8.25 -26.99
C ASP A 77 -23.83 -9.38 -26.07
N ARG A 78 -23.70 -10.60 -26.59
CA ARG A 78 -23.16 -11.75 -25.85
C ARG A 78 -21.69 -11.55 -25.46
N ALA A 79 -20.89 -10.95 -26.33
CA ALA A 79 -19.49 -10.64 -26.05
C ALA A 79 -19.36 -9.57 -24.96
N MET A 80 -20.21 -8.54 -24.97
CA MET A 80 -20.27 -7.50 -23.95
C MET A 80 -20.66 -8.08 -22.59
N ASP A 81 -21.64 -8.99 -22.56
CA ASP A 81 -22.02 -9.71 -21.34
C ASP A 81 -20.86 -10.51 -20.75
N ALA A 82 -20.10 -11.21 -21.60
CA ALA A 82 -18.91 -11.95 -21.17
C ALA A 82 -17.81 -11.00 -20.68
N ALA A 83 -17.53 -9.92 -21.42
CA ALA A 83 -16.53 -8.92 -21.05
C ALA A 83 -16.89 -8.19 -19.75
N LYS A 84 -18.18 -7.92 -19.52
CA LYS A 84 -18.67 -7.33 -18.28
C LYS A 84 -18.46 -8.25 -17.08
N ARG A 85 -18.75 -9.55 -17.22
CA ARG A 85 -18.48 -10.53 -16.16
C ARG A 85 -16.99 -10.63 -15.85
N ASP A 86 -16.12 -10.61 -16.86
CA ASP A 86 -14.67 -10.58 -16.62
C ASP A 86 -14.24 -9.26 -15.94
N LEU A 87 -14.76 -8.11 -16.39
CA LEU A 87 -14.49 -6.82 -15.75
C LEU A 87 -14.89 -6.81 -14.26
N ASP A 88 -16.07 -7.31 -13.93
CA ASP A 88 -16.55 -7.42 -12.54
C ASP A 88 -15.66 -8.37 -11.71
N LEU A 89 -15.21 -9.48 -12.30
CA LEU A 89 -14.25 -10.39 -11.67
C LEU A 89 -12.90 -9.69 -11.41
N ARG A 90 -12.32 -9.00 -12.41
CA ARG A 90 -11.05 -8.27 -12.25
C ARG A 90 -11.15 -7.14 -11.25
N ARG A 91 -12.29 -6.47 -11.17
CA ARG A 91 -12.56 -5.46 -10.14
C ARG A 91 -12.54 -6.08 -8.75
N SER A 92 -13.19 -7.23 -8.55
CA SER A 92 -13.18 -7.94 -7.27
C SER A 92 -11.76 -8.39 -6.88
N GLU A 93 -10.96 -8.89 -7.83
CA GLU A 93 -9.55 -9.24 -7.62
C GLU A 93 -8.70 -8.02 -7.21
N LEU A 94 -8.92 -6.87 -7.87
CA LEU A 94 -8.26 -5.61 -7.53
C LEU A 94 -8.63 -5.13 -6.12
N ASP A 95 -9.92 -5.13 -5.79
CA ASP A 95 -10.41 -4.72 -4.47
C ASP A 95 -9.81 -5.62 -3.37
N ALA A 96 -9.74 -6.93 -3.59
CA ALA A 96 -9.12 -7.88 -2.67
C ALA A 96 -7.61 -7.66 -2.50
N ALA A 97 -6.89 -7.35 -3.59
CA ALA A 97 -5.47 -7.02 -3.54
C ALA A 97 -5.22 -5.71 -2.79
N MET A 98 -6.03 -4.68 -3.03
CA MET A 98 -5.96 -3.39 -2.33
C MET A 98 -6.22 -3.55 -0.83
N TYR A 99 -7.21 -4.36 -0.47
CA TYR A 99 -7.48 -4.70 0.94
C TYR A 99 -6.28 -5.39 1.59
N SER A 100 -5.68 -6.37 0.91
CA SER A 100 -4.50 -7.11 1.40
C SER A 100 -3.29 -6.20 1.60
N LEU A 101 -3.04 -5.28 0.67
CA LEU A 101 -2.01 -4.25 0.80
C LEU A 101 -2.25 -3.35 2.01
N HIS A 102 -3.48 -2.88 2.21
CA HIS A 102 -3.84 -2.04 3.34
C HIS A 102 -3.59 -2.73 4.68
N GLU A 103 -4.00 -4.00 4.80
CA GLU A 103 -3.75 -4.80 5.99
C GLU A 103 -2.25 -5.06 6.23
N ALA A 104 -1.47 -5.28 5.17
CA ALA A 104 -0.02 -5.40 5.26
C ALA A 104 0.63 -4.10 5.77
N MET A 105 0.20 -2.95 5.26
CA MET A 105 0.67 -1.63 5.69
C MET A 105 0.35 -1.35 7.16
N LYS A 106 -0.89 -1.65 7.60
CA LYS A 106 -1.26 -1.54 9.03
C LYS A 106 -0.36 -2.38 9.91
N ARG A 107 -0.14 -3.64 9.56
CA ARG A 107 0.72 -4.56 10.33
C ARG A 107 2.17 -4.08 10.38
N ARG A 108 2.70 -3.52 9.28
CA ARG A 108 4.03 -2.87 9.28
C ARG A 108 4.05 -1.68 10.23
N LYS A 109 3.03 -0.82 10.18
CA LYS A 109 2.95 0.40 10.97
C LYS A 109 2.98 0.12 12.48
N VAL A 110 2.32 -0.95 12.93
CA VAL A 110 2.37 -1.38 14.35
C VAL A 110 3.81 -1.62 14.79
N VAL A 111 4.62 -2.32 13.98
CA VAL A 111 6.01 -2.62 14.32
C VAL A 111 6.90 -1.37 14.27
N GLU A 112 6.64 -0.45 13.33
CA GLU A 112 7.30 0.86 13.29
C GLU A 112 7.02 1.66 14.57
N THR A 113 5.77 1.74 15.00
CA THR A 113 5.40 2.44 16.24
C THR A 113 6.07 1.82 17.47
N LEU A 114 6.19 0.49 17.54
CA LEU A 114 6.95 -0.16 18.60
C LEU A 114 8.45 0.18 18.56
N LYS A 115 9.03 0.33 17.36
CA LYS A 115 10.42 0.77 17.18
C LYS A 115 10.62 2.19 17.69
N ASP A 116 9.74 3.10 17.33
CA ASP A 116 9.78 4.50 17.75
C ASP A 116 9.66 4.62 19.28
N HIS A 117 8.73 3.88 19.88
CA HIS A 117 8.59 3.83 21.33
C HIS A 117 9.84 3.26 22.03
N ALA A 118 10.37 2.13 21.54
CA ALA A 118 11.60 1.55 22.10
C ALA A 118 12.80 2.48 21.99
N LEU A 119 12.90 3.24 20.88
CA LEU A 119 13.93 4.24 20.70
C LEU A 119 13.78 5.41 21.68
N GLY A 120 12.55 5.88 21.90
CA GLY A 120 12.24 6.92 22.89
C GLY A 120 12.67 6.52 24.31
N VAL A 121 12.30 5.30 24.73
CA VAL A 121 12.71 4.75 26.03
C VAL A 121 14.24 4.63 26.14
N PHE A 122 14.91 4.17 25.08
CA PHE A 122 16.37 4.06 25.06
C PHE A 122 17.04 5.43 25.24
N ARG A 123 16.60 6.46 24.50
CA ARG A 123 17.14 7.82 24.60
C ARG A 123 16.94 8.41 25.99
N LEU A 124 15.75 8.25 26.57
CA LEU A 124 15.47 8.69 27.93
C LEU A 124 16.38 8.01 28.95
N GLY A 125 16.67 6.72 28.75
CA GLY A 125 17.60 5.96 29.57
C GLY A 125 19.04 6.48 29.49
N GLU A 126 19.55 6.76 28.28
CA GLU A 126 20.90 7.34 28.11
C GLU A 126 20.98 8.74 28.74
N MET A 127 19.98 9.60 28.54
CA MET A 127 19.95 10.94 29.18
C MET A 127 19.99 10.85 30.71
N ARG A 128 19.27 9.90 31.31
CA ARG A 128 19.30 9.68 32.77
C ARG A 128 20.66 9.17 33.25
N ARG A 129 21.33 8.31 32.48
CA ARG A 129 22.69 7.85 32.81
C ARG A 129 23.69 9.00 32.76
N GLU A 130 23.66 9.79 31.69
CA GLU A 130 24.50 10.97 31.54
C GLU A 130 24.27 11.96 32.68
N GLN A 131 23.01 12.19 33.08
CA GLN A 131 22.68 13.06 34.21
C GLN A 131 23.25 12.51 35.52
N ASN A 132 23.07 11.22 35.80
CA ASN A 132 23.63 10.59 37.00
C ASN A 132 25.17 10.65 37.02
N GLU A 133 25.83 10.47 35.88
CA GLU A 133 27.29 10.59 35.76
C GLU A 133 27.78 12.01 36.06
N LEU A 134 27.03 13.04 35.62
CA LEU A 134 27.32 14.44 35.94
C LEU A 134 27.10 14.74 37.44
N ASP A 135 26.01 14.26 38.01
CA ASP A 135 25.67 14.46 39.42
C ASP A 135 26.70 13.78 40.34
N ASP A 136 27.07 12.52 40.06
CA ASP A 136 28.14 11.79 40.75
C ASP A 136 29.49 12.51 40.62
N GLY A 137 29.79 13.04 39.43
CA GLY A 137 31.00 13.79 39.16
C GLY A 137 31.07 15.09 39.97
N ASN A 138 29.95 15.79 40.10
CA ASN A 138 29.83 17.01 40.89
C ASN A 138 29.94 16.72 42.38
N ALA A 139 29.23 15.71 42.90
CA ALA A 139 29.32 15.29 44.30
C ALA A 139 30.77 14.99 44.72
N ARG A 140 31.51 14.21 43.90
CA ARG A 140 32.94 13.93 44.14
C ARG A 140 33.84 15.15 44.08
N ARG A 141 33.47 16.21 43.34
CA ARG A 141 34.23 17.47 43.29
C ARG A 141 33.96 18.30 44.54
N ASP A 142 32.71 18.36 44.98
CA ASP A 142 32.32 19.09 46.19
C ASP A 142 32.89 18.44 47.46
N GLU A 143 32.90 17.12 47.54
CA GLU A 143 33.59 16.36 48.60
C GLU A 143 35.08 16.69 48.66
N ARG A 144 35.76 16.73 47.50
CA ARG A 144 37.19 17.09 47.44
C ARG A 144 37.45 18.55 47.84
N ARG A 145 36.55 19.45 47.45
CA ARG A 145 36.65 20.88 47.78
C ARG A 145 36.44 21.12 49.28
N THR A 146 35.44 20.47 49.87
CA THR A 146 35.16 20.56 51.30
C THR A 146 36.28 19.95 52.14
N ALA A 147 36.81 18.80 51.75
CA ALA A 147 37.98 18.19 52.41
C ALA A 147 39.22 19.09 52.36
N ARG A 148 39.55 19.66 51.18
CA ARG A 148 40.68 20.59 51.03
C ARG A 148 40.51 21.88 51.85
N ASN A 149 39.29 22.42 51.93
CA ASN A 149 39.02 23.60 52.74
C ASN A 149 39.14 23.31 54.24
N ALA A 150 38.84 22.09 54.69
CA ALA A 150 39.03 21.67 56.07
C ALA A 150 40.52 21.52 56.45
N GLU A 151 41.39 21.17 55.49
CA GLU A 151 42.85 21.07 55.70
C GLU A 151 43.58 22.43 55.76
N ILE A 152 43.02 23.48 55.18
CA ILE A 152 43.63 24.83 55.13
C ILE A 152 43.09 25.75 56.25
N GLY A 153 41.92 25.44 56.81
CA GLY A 153 41.24 26.25 57.83
C GLY A 153 41.38 25.76 59.28
N GLY A 154 42.20 24.73 59.53
CA GLY A 154 42.57 24.25 60.88
C GLY A 154 44.03 24.56 61.19
#